data_AF-A0A7V5LHV9-F1
#
_entry.id   AF-A0A7V5LHV9-F1
#
_cell.length_a   1.000
_cell.length_b   1.000
_cell.length_c   1.000
_cell.angle_alpha   90.00
_cell.angle_beta   90.00
_cell.angle_gamma   90.00
#
_symmetry.space_group_name_H-M   'P 1'
#
loop_
_entity.id
_entity.type
_entity.pdbx_description
1 polymer ?
#
loop_
_entity_poly.entity_id
_entity_poly.type
_entity_poly.pdbx_seq_one_letter_code
_entity_poly.pdbx_strand_id
1 'polypeptide(L)'
;MNTKIVISFVLAILLLSSCKEDSGTSANLPDTTASNFALVLCEGLWGYNNSTVTKLNLLNFNVINDFTAIANPNFKIGDLGNDIAIKSDTFFVVVTTSKAIEFFDIRTGRLLGYITFEGNSAPRRLDFINDSLLAVTDLYQDCVYIVNFRAKRVEKKIPVGPAPEFVVHFNGKLFVTNSGYGDFRANEPKAGTLSVVDLNKMAEVSNIWIGPNPIEIVIDRKRNLMFVSYNHLPSFKDSVGGIVVLNPITLERIAEFKTPVRSMHLVDEYGSLFFVGERNVSRLFFASNKIDTILVNNDSKENWYSVAFDTKNKNILIGNARNYTIDGEILIFSLKQQNTEFLAKGSVGVNPSKIVIKY
;
A
#
# COMPACT_ATOMS: atom_id res chain seq x y z
N MET A 1 60.01 -48.35 37.68
CA MET A 1 58.96 -47.68 36.90
C MET A 1 59.26 -46.18 36.86
N ASN A 2 59.77 -45.71 35.72
CA ASN A 2 59.35 -44.52 34.94
C ASN A 2 58.66 -43.36 35.72
N THR A 3 58.99 -42.06 35.64
CA THR A 3 59.85 -41.22 34.78
C THR A 3 59.95 -39.84 35.46
N LYS A 4 61.12 -39.33 35.82
CA LYS A 4 61.83 -38.13 35.31
C LYS A 4 61.02 -36.94 34.70
N ILE A 5 61.33 -35.75 35.24
CA ILE A 5 61.68 -34.46 34.57
C ILE A 5 60.55 -33.44 34.25
N VAL A 6 60.48 -32.42 35.13
CA VAL A 6 60.50 -30.95 34.96
C VAL A 6 60.53 -30.40 33.52
N ILE A 7 59.77 -29.34 33.22
CA ILE A 7 60.26 -28.05 32.64
C ILE A 7 59.15 -26.99 32.59
N SER A 8 59.56 -25.81 33.07
CA SER A 8 58.92 -24.48 33.00
C SER A 8 58.74 -23.99 31.56
N PHE A 9 57.67 -23.25 31.26
CA PHE A 9 57.71 -22.25 30.19
C PHE A 9 56.89 -21.00 30.50
N VAL A 10 57.55 -19.89 30.20
CA VAL A 10 57.24 -18.46 30.34
C VAL A 10 56.19 -18.01 29.31
N LEU A 11 55.67 -16.79 29.50
CA LEU A 11 54.95 -15.91 28.53
C LEU A 11 53.41 -16.15 28.48
N ALA A 12 52.53 -15.14 28.53
CA ALA A 12 52.67 -13.74 28.20
C ALA A 12 51.67 -12.86 28.97
N ILE A 13 52.15 -11.69 29.37
CA ILE A 13 51.36 -10.49 29.62
C ILE A 13 50.62 -10.15 28.32
N LEU A 14 49.30 -10.28 28.31
CA LEU A 14 48.42 -9.69 27.32
C LEU A 14 47.31 -8.94 28.04
N LEU A 15 47.62 -7.68 28.29
CA LEU A 15 46.77 -6.52 28.03
C LEU A 15 45.27 -6.74 28.31
N LEU A 16 44.84 -6.21 29.46
CA LEU A 16 43.49 -5.69 29.65
C LEU A 16 43.24 -4.59 28.61
N SER A 17 42.85 -4.99 27.40
CA SER A 17 42.29 -4.10 26.39
C SER A 17 40.81 -3.96 26.67
N SER A 18 40.45 -2.80 27.19
CA SER A 18 39.11 -2.24 27.20
C SER A 18 38.50 -2.30 25.80
N CYS A 19 37.64 -3.30 25.53
CA CYS A 19 36.62 -3.14 24.51
C CYS A 19 35.46 -2.36 25.14
N LYS A 20 35.51 -1.06 24.88
CA LYS A 20 34.40 -0.12 24.96
C LYS A 20 33.16 -0.79 24.37
N GLU A 21 32.00 -0.62 25.00
CA GLU A 21 30.71 -0.98 24.41
C GLU A 21 30.70 -0.43 22.98
N ASP A 22 30.57 -1.33 21.99
CA ASP A 22 30.25 -0.95 20.63
C ASP A 22 28.87 -0.32 20.69
N SER A 23 28.85 1.01 20.85
CA SER A 23 27.73 1.84 20.45
C SER A 23 27.47 1.46 19.00
N GLY A 24 26.44 0.64 18.79
CA GLY A 24 26.08 0.11 17.49
C GLY A 24 26.18 1.23 16.48
N THR A 25 27.06 1.06 15.51
CA THR A 25 27.20 1.95 14.38
C THR A 25 25.81 2.09 13.79
N SER A 26 25.14 3.21 14.08
CA SER A 26 23.98 3.62 13.33
C SER A 26 24.47 3.67 11.90
N ALA A 27 24.07 2.71 11.07
CA ALA A 27 24.27 2.81 9.64
C ALA A 27 23.73 4.19 9.28
N ASN A 28 24.61 5.11 8.91
CA ASN A 28 24.23 6.44 8.49
C ASN A 28 23.47 6.22 7.17
N LEU A 29 22.16 6.04 7.30
CA LEU A 29 21.24 6.06 6.19
C LEU A 29 21.53 7.37 5.44
N PRO A 30 21.67 7.33 4.11
CA PRO A 30 21.72 8.57 3.34
C PRO A 30 20.52 9.41 3.76
N ASP A 31 20.77 10.63 4.24
CA ASP A 31 19.70 11.54 4.64
C ASP A 31 18.91 11.93 3.39
N THR A 32 17.87 11.15 3.13
CA THR A 32 16.89 11.38 2.08
C THR A 32 15.73 12.23 2.59
N THR A 33 15.76 12.71 3.84
CA THR A 33 14.65 13.48 4.44
C THR A 33 14.65 14.95 4.03
N ALA A 34 15.80 15.47 3.58
CA ALA A 34 15.89 16.77 2.93
C ALA A 34 15.33 16.78 1.49
N SER A 35 15.01 15.60 0.93
CA SER A 35 14.47 15.41 -0.42
C SER A 35 13.10 14.74 -0.37
N ASN A 36 12.21 15.08 -1.30
CA ASN A 36 10.99 14.31 -1.49
C ASN A 36 11.34 12.83 -1.72
N PHE A 37 10.55 11.92 -1.18
CA PHE A 37 10.73 10.48 -1.38
C PHE A 37 9.42 9.76 -1.62
N ALA A 38 9.49 8.57 -2.17
CA ALA A 38 8.38 7.62 -2.20
C ALA A 38 8.71 6.40 -1.32
N LEU A 39 7.69 5.84 -0.69
CA LEU A 39 7.73 4.49 -0.14
C LEU A 39 6.98 3.57 -1.08
N VAL A 40 7.60 2.47 -1.45
CA VAL A 40 7.03 1.43 -2.31
C VAL A 40 6.85 0.18 -1.45
N LEU A 41 5.60 -0.19 -1.20
CA LEU A 41 5.27 -1.44 -0.53
C LEU A 41 5.32 -2.58 -1.54
N CYS A 42 6.10 -3.60 -1.20
CA CYS A 42 6.19 -4.85 -1.92
C CYS A 42 5.42 -5.92 -1.15
N GLU A 43 4.36 -6.44 -1.77
CA GLU A 43 3.41 -7.38 -1.15
C GLU A 43 4.10 -8.69 -0.72
N GLY A 44 5.15 -9.11 -1.43
CA GLY A 44 5.75 -10.42 -1.19
C GLY A 44 4.88 -11.56 -1.77
N LEU A 45 5.04 -12.74 -1.18
CA LEU A 45 4.37 -13.99 -1.58
C LEU A 45 3.74 -14.65 -0.36
N TRP A 46 2.60 -15.33 -0.56
CA TRP A 46 1.96 -16.09 0.50
C TRP A 46 2.91 -17.16 1.07
N GLY A 47 3.30 -17.04 2.34
CA GLY A 47 4.08 -18.04 3.08
C GLY A 47 5.61 -17.92 2.98
N TYR A 48 6.15 -16.82 2.42
CA TYR A 48 7.58 -16.62 2.21
C TYR A 48 8.27 -15.72 3.25
N ASN A 49 7.49 -15.06 4.11
CA ASN A 49 7.87 -13.96 5.00
C ASN A 49 8.78 -12.92 4.33
N ASN A 50 8.32 -12.33 3.21
CA ASN A 50 9.13 -11.49 2.31
C ASN A 50 8.45 -10.20 1.81
N SER A 51 7.43 -9.68 2.49
CA SER A 51 6.99 -8.28 2.26
C SER A 51 8.10 -7.31 2.67
N THR A 52 8.30 -6.27 1.85
CA THR A 52 9.31 -5.23 2.12
C THR A 52 8.75 -3.85 1.84
N VAL A 53 9.39 -2.82 2.42
CA VAL A 53 9.15 -1.42 2.04
C VAL A 53 10.43 -0.85 1.47
N THR A 54 10.39 -0.41 0.23
CA THR A 54 11.50 0.31 -0.41
C THR A 54 11.33 1.81 -0.23
N LYS A 55 12.45 2.52 0.01
CA LYS A 55 12.49 3.98 0.01
C LYS A 55 13.21 4.49 -1.25
N LEU A 56 12.51 5.28 -2.06
CA LEU A 56 12.99 5.87 -3.31
C LEU A 56 13.19 7.37 -3.14
N ASN A 57 14.39 7.87 -3.41
CA ASN A 57 14.65 9.31 -3.49
C ASN A 57 14.11 9.88 -4.81
N LEU A 58 13.25 10.90 -4.76
CA LEU A 58 12.60 11.44 -5.96
C LEU A 58 13.43 12.50 -6.71
N LEU A 59 14.58 12.93 -6.18
CA LEU A 59 15.50 13.83 -6.87
C LEU A 59 16.52 13.08 -7.74
N ASN A 60 17.10 12.00 -7.22
CA ASN A 60 18.18 11.27 -7.89
C ASN A 60 17.87 9.80 -8.18
N PHE A 61 16.66 9.35 -7.85
CA PHE A 61 16.19 7.98 -8.06
C PHE A 61 16.99 6.89 -7.37
N ASN A 62 17.75 7.23 -6.32
CA ASN A 62 18.40 6.24 -5.47
C ASN A 62 17.35 5.40 -4.73
N VAL A 63 17.56 4.08 -4.73
CA VAL A 63 16.66 3.08 -4.15
C VAL A 63 17.33 2.41 -2.96
N ILE A 64 16.64 2.47 -1.82
CA ILE A 64 16.97 1.71 -0.61
C ILE A 64 15.91 0.62 -0.48
N ASN A 65 16.22 -0.57 -1.00
CA ASN A 65 15.34 -1.73 -0.88
C ASN A 65 15.34 -2.24 0.57
N ASP A 66 14.21 -2.79 1.00
CA ASP A 66 13.95 -3.26 2.37
C ASP A 66 14.43 -2.28 3.45
N PHE A 67 13.99 -1.03 3.30
CA PHE A 67 14.37 0.11 4.12
C PHE A 67 14.15 -0.13 5.63
N THR A 68 13.08 -0.85 5.99
CA THR A 68 12.78 -1.18 7.39
C THR A 68 13.77 -2.17 7.98
N ALA A 69 14.31 -3.11 7.20
CA ALA A 69 15.27 -4.11 7.72
C ALA A 69 16.57 -3.47 8.21
N ILE A 70 16.96 -2.31 7.66
CA ILE A 70 18.19 -1.59 8.05
C ILE A 70 18.17 -1.21 9.54
N ALA A 71 17.03 -0.70 10.02
CA ALA A 71 16.88 -0.29 11.42
C ALA A 71 16.33 -1.40 12.33
N ASN A 72 15.88 -2.52 11.76
CA ASN A 72 15.22 -3.60 12.51
C ASN A 72 15.73 -4.99 12.03
N PRO A 73 17.01 -5.35 12.27
CA PRO A 73 17.62 -6.56 11.71
C PRO A 73 16.96 -7.88 12.15
N ASN A 74 16.22 -7.86 13.26
CA ASN A 74 15.52 -9.03 13.82
C ASN A 74 13.99 -8.98 13.59
N PHE A 75 13.51 -8.06 12.76
CA PHE A 75 12.09 -7.88 12.47
C PHE A 75 11.84 -7.96 10.97
N LYS A 76 10.77 -8.66 10.57
CA LYS A 76 10.28 -8.71 9.20
C LYS A 76 8.82 -8.31 9.19
N ILE A 77 8.41 -7.59 8.15
CA ILE A 77 7.03 -7.11 7.99
C ILE A 77 6.03 -8.29 7.91
N GLY A 78 6.44 -9.43 7.37
CA GLY A 78 5.55 -10.57 7.17
C GLY A 78 5.35 -10.90 5.69
N ASP A 79 4.15 -11.39 5.37
CA ASP A 79 3.71 -11.63 3.99
C ASP A 79 2.42 -10.88 3.69
N LEU A 80 2.22 -10.59 2.41
CA LEU A 80 1.00 -9.96 1.90
C LEU A 80 0.76 -8.62 2.61
N GLY A 81 1.83 -7.82 2.68
CA GLY A 81 1.77 -6.39 2.94
C GLY A 81 0.79 -5.77 1.94
N ASN A 82 -0.38 -5.41 2.43
CA ASN A 82 -1.52 -5.08 1.58
C ASN A 82 -1.70 -3.60 1.35
N ASP A 83 -1.37 -2.79 2.36
CA ASP A 83 -1.52 -1.35 2.29
C ASP A 83 -0.41 -0.63 3.03
N ILE A 84 -0.09 0.57 2.55
CA ILE A 84 0.82 1.49 3.20
C ILE A 84 0.20 2.89 3.21
N ALA A 85 0.30 3.57 4.34
CA ALA A 85 -0.18 4.94 4.48
C ALA A 85 0.76 5.76 5.36
N ILE A 86 0.82 7.07 5.12
CA ILE A 86 1.66 8.00 5.88
C ILE A 86 0.77 8.91 6.71
N LYS A 87 1.12 9.09 7.99
CA LYS A 87 0.58 10.15 8.84
C LYS A 87 1.72 10.82 9.60
N SER A 88 1.91 12.11 9.33
CA SER A 88 3.00 12.92 9.89
C SER A 88 4.38 12.29 9.65
N ASP A 89 5.12 11.94 10.72
CA ASP A 89 6.45 11.32 10.66
C ASP A 89 6.40 9.78 10.79
N THR A 90 5.23 9.17 10.62
CA THR A 90 5.02 7.73 10.75
C THR A 90 4.39 7.18 9.47
N PHE A 91 4.85 6.02 9.02
CA PHE A 91 4.12 5.22 8.04
C PHE A 91 3.63 3.92 8.66
N PHE A 92 2.50 3.45 8.15
CA PHE A 92 1.76 2.29 8.64
C PHE A 92 1.69 1.29 7.50
N VAL A 93 1.89 0.02 7.81
CA VAL A 93 1.77 -1.10 6.87
C VAL A 93 0.71 -2.05 7.41
N VAL A 94 -0.30 -2.35 6.60
CA VAL A 94 -1.27 -3.42 6.88
C VAL A 94 -0.71 -4.71 6.34
N VAL A 95 -0.61 -5.75 7.18
CA VAL A 95 -0.05 -7.04 6.79
C VAL A 95 -1.08 -8.13 7.03
N THR A 96 -1.50 -8.77 5.92
CA THR A 96 -2.63 -9.71 5.95
C THR A 96 -2.29 -10.93 6.81
N THR A 97 -1.14 -11.58 6.58
CA THR A 97 -0.79 -12.84 7.24
C THR A 97 -0.34 -12.64 8.68
N SER A 98 0.32 -11.52 8.99
CA SER A 98 0.67 -11.12 10.36
C SER A 98 -0.55 -10.67 11.17
N LYS A 99 -1.71 -10.47 10.51
CA LYS A 99 -2.95 -9.95 11.12
C LYS A 99 -2.67 -8.67 11.88
N ALA A 100 -1.92 -7.76 11.28
CA ALA A 100 -1.38 -6.61 11.99
C ALA A 100 -1.41 -5.32 11.18
N ILE A 101 -1.43 -4.21 11.91
CA ILE A 101 -0.94 -2.91 11.43
C ILE A 101 0.39 -2.65 12.13
N GLU A 102 1.45 -2.50 11.35
CA GLU A 102 2.79 -2.20 11.82
C GLU A 102 3.13 -0.76 11.47
N PHE A 103 3.80 -0.04 12.36
CA PHE A 103 4.11 1.37 12.11
C PHE A 103 5.54 1.73 12.48
N PHE A 104 6.12 2.56 11.62
CA PHE A 104 7.55 2.81 11.55
C PHE A 104 7.81 4.31 11.44
N ASP A 105 8.95 4.73 11.96
CA ASP A 105 9.46 6.08 11.75
C ASP A 105 9.83 6.29 10.28
N ILE A 106 9.29 7.34 9.66
CA ILE A 106 9.42 7.55 8.21
C ILE A 106 10.86 7.93 7.78
N ARG A 107 11.65 8.47 8.70
CA ARG A 107 13.01 8.95 8.43
C ARG A 107 14.01 7.81 8.51
N THR A 108 13.88 6.99 9.55
CA THR A 108 14.85 5.96 9.94
C THR A 108 14.40 4.54 9.59
N GLY A 109 13.12 4.30 9.34
CA GLY A 109 12.56 2.96 9.12
C GLY A 109 12.43 2.14 10.40
N ARG A 110 12.73 2.72 11.57
CA ARG A 110 12.66 2.03 12.86
C ARG A 110 11.22 1.69 13.23
N LEU A 111 10.99 0.45 13.67
CA LEU A 111 9.70 -0.01 14.18
C LEU A 111 9.33 0.78 15.45
N LEU A 112 8.12 1.31 15.48
CA LEU A 112 7.53 2.03 16.61
C LEU A 112 6.51 1.18 17.37
N GLY A 113 5.97 0.15 16.70
CA GLY A 113 5.08 -0.83 17.28
C GLY A 113 4.15 -1.42 16.24
N TYR A 114 3.21 -2.23 16.73
CA TYR A 114 2.19 -2.87 15.91
C TYR A 114 0.91 -3.05 16.73
N ILE A 115 -0.19 -3.35 16.02
CA ILE A 115 -1.50 -3.72 16.57
C ILE A 115 -1.93 -4.99 15.87
N THR A 116 -2.28 -6.03 16.62
CA THR A 116 -2.72 -7.32 16.08
C THR A 116 -4.24 -7.47 16.15
N PHE A 117 -4.79 -8.22 15.21
CA PHE A 117 -6.19 -8.64 15.18
C PHE A 117 -6.30 -10.13 15.53
N GLU A 118 -7.33 -10.46 16.29
CA GLU A 118 -7.56 -11.82 16.79
C GLU A 118 -8.34 -12.68 15.77
N GLY A 119 -8.36 -14.00 16.01
CA GLY A 119 -9.15 -14.95 15.23
C GLY A 119 -8.64 -15.14 13.80
N ASN A 120 -9.56 -15.47 12.88
CA ASN A 120 -9.26 -15.62 11.45
C ASN A 120 -9.31 -14.26 10.72
N SER A 121 -8.56 -13.29 11.22
CA SER A 121 -8.46 -11.95 10.64
C SER A 121 -7.58 -11.95 9.39
N ALA A 122 -7.94 -11.12 8.41
CA ALA A 122 -7.15 -10.82 7.22
C ALA A 122 -7.30 -9.32 6.88
N PRO A 123 -6.58 -8.43 7.57
CA PRO A 123 -6.71 -6.99 7.35
C PRO A 123 -6.16 -6.58 5.98
N ARG A 124 -6.82 -5.62 5.32
CA ARG A 124 -6.52 -5.25 3.93
C ARG A 124 -6.10 -3.79 3.79
N ARG A 125 -7.04 -2.86 3.84
CA ARG A 125 -6.82 -1.43 3.55
C ARG A 125 -7.15 -0.57 4.74
N LEU A 126 -6.42 0.53 4.92
CA LEU A 126 -6.65 1.47 6.01
C LEU A 126 -6.94 2.88 5.50
N ASP A 127 -7.66 3.66 6.31
CA ASP A 127 -7.68 5.12 6.15
C ASP A 127 -7.78 5.82 7.51
N PHE A 128 -7.20 7.01 7.61
CA PHE A 128 -7.19 7.78 8.85
C PHE A 128 -8.50 8.52 9.05
N ILE A 129 -9.10 8.34 10.22
CA ILE A 129 -10.32 9.06 10.63
C ILE A 129 -9.93 10.41 11.21
N ASN A 130 -8.94 10.41 12.12
CA ASN A 130 -8.44 11.60 12.80
C ASN A 130 -7.02 11.36 13.35
N ASP A 131 -6.59 12.12 14.35
CA ASP A 131 -5.24 12.06 14.90
C ASP A 131 -4.96 10.90 15.84
N SER A 132 -5.96 10.10 16.17
CA SER A 132 -5.83 8.91 17.03
C SER A 132 -6.51 7.68 16.46
N LEU A 133 -7.48 7.84 15.56
CA LEU A 133 -8.27 6.76 15.00
C LEU A 133 -7.98 6.54 13.52
N LEU A 134 -7.96 5.27 13.14
CA LEU A 134 -7.99 4.80 11.75
C LEU A 134 -9.07 3.73 11.58
N ALA A 135 -9.53 3.56 10.34
CA ALA A 135 -10.35 2.44 9.91
C ALA A 135 -9.47 1.41 9.18
N VAL A 136 -9.79 0.12 9.31
CA VAL A 136 -9.14 -0.93 8.51
C VAL A 136 -10.15 -2.02 8.12
N THR A 137 -10.18 -2.40 6.84
CA THR A 137 -11.03 -3.51 6.38
C THR A 137 -10.43 -4.85 6.74
N ASP A 138 -11.29 -5.85 6.94
CA ASP A 138 -10.88 -7.24 7.14
C ASP A 138 -11.67 -8.17 6.24
N LEU A 139 -10.94 -8.86 5.35
CA LEU A 139 -11.45 -9.70 4.28
C LEU A 139 -12.27 -10.90 4.81
N TYR A 140 -11.81 -11.53 5.89
CA TYR A 140 -12.41 -12.78 6.38
C TYR A 140 -13.39 -12.54 7.53
N GLN A 141 -13.38 -11.35 8.12
CA GLN A 141 -14.25 -10.97 9.21
C GLN A 141 -15.46 -10.12 8.76
N ASP A 142 -15.57 -9.83 7.46
CA ASP A 142 -16.65 -9.05 6.83
C ASP A 142 -16.96 -7.74 7.57
N CYS A 143 -15.89 -7.03 7.95
CA CYS A 143 -16.00 -5.87 8.81
C CYS A 143 -14.99 -4.78 8.45
N VAL A 144 -15.26 -3.59 8.98
CA VAL A 144 -14.26 -2.55 9.19
C VAL A 144 -14.00 -2.39 10.68
N TYR A 145 -12.73 -2.44 11.09
CA TYR A 145 -12.32 -2.12 12.45
C TYR A 145 -12.06 -0.62 12.59
N ILE A 146 -12.45 -0.07 13.74
CA ILE A 146 -12.01 1.24 14.21
C ILE A 146 -10.90 1.00 15.22
N VAL A 147 -9.72 1.54 14.95
CA VAL A 147 -8.50 1.28 15.72
C VAL A 147 -7.97 2.58 16.28
N ASN A 148 -7.68 2.59 17.58
CA ASN A 148 -6.94 3.66 18.22
C ASN A 148 -5.45 3.33 18.17
N PHE A 149 -4.74 3.94 17.23
CA PHE A 149 -3.34 3.62 17.00
C PHE A 149 -2.40 4.25 18.04
N ARG A 150 -2.85 5.25 18.80
CA ARG A 150 -2.10 5.79 19.94
C ARG A 150 -2.18 4.88 21.16
N ALA A 151 -3.38 4.38 21.44
CA ALA A 151 -3.63 3.43 22.51
C ALA A 151 -3.32 1.97 22.13
N LYS A 152 -2.95 1.73 20.87
CA LYS A 152 -2.62 0.41 20.29
C LYS A 152 -3.71 -0.64 20.53
N ARG A 153 -4.98 -0.28 20.32
CA ARG A 153 -6.12 -1.20 20.51
C ARG A 153 -7.22 -1.00 19.48
N VAL A 154 -7.98 -2.08 19.26
CA VAL A 154 -9.25 -2.04 18.50
C VAL A 154 -10.34 -1.46 19.39
N GLU A 155 -11.03 -0.42 18.92
CA GLU A 155 -12.15 0.21 19.65
C GLU A 155 -13.49 -0.36 19.21
N LYS A 156 -13.64 -0.72 17.92
CA LYS A 156 -14.89 -1.25 17.38
C LYS A 156 -14.65 -2.18 16.20
N LYS A 157 -15.51 -3.18 16.05
CA LYS A 157 -15.72 -3.98 14.84
C LYS A 157 -17.10 -3.65 14.28
N ILE A 158 -17.19 -3.16 13.05
CA ILE A 158 -18.44 -2.77 12.39
C ILE A 158 -18.68 -3.71 11.20
N PRO A 159 -19.73 -4.56 11.21
CA PRO A 159 -20.05 -5.43 10.09
C PRO A 159 -20.40 -4.65 8.83
N VAL A 160 -19.99 -5.16 7.67
CA VAL A 160 -20.31 -4.63 6.34
C VAL A 160 -20.67 -5.79 5.39
N GLY A 161 -20.57 -5.60 4.08
CA GLY A 161 -20.75 -6.67 3.11
C GLY A 161 -19.55 -7.64 3.05
N PRO A 162 -19.67 -8.71 2.24
CA PRO A 162 -18.70 -9.78 2.22
C PRO A 162 -17.37 -9.35 1.59
N ALA A 163 -16.26 -9.78 2.21
CA ALA A 163 -14.90 -9.56 1.73
C ALA A 163 -14.58 -8.09 1.43
N PRO A 164 -14.61 -7.21 2.44
CA PRO A 164 -14.34 -5.80 2.25
C PRO A 164 -12.88 -5.59 1.84
N GLU A 165 -12.66 -4.97 0.67
CA GLU A 165 -11.32 -4.77 0.11
C GLU A 165 -10.77 -3.40 0.46
N PHE A 166 -11.54 -2.33 0.30
CA PHE A 166 -11.06 -0.95 0.48
C PHE A 166 -11.88 -0.16 1.48
N VAL A 167 -11.28 0.84 2.12
CA VAL A 167 -11.97 1.84 2.94
C VAL A 167 -11.43 3.23 2.69
N VAL A 168 -12.31 4.23 2.68
CA VAL A 168 -11.93 5.64 2.72
C VAL A 168 -12.85 6.41 3.66
N HIS A 169 -12.29 7.36 4.40
CA HIS A 169 -12.97 8.28 5.30
C HIS A 169 -13.25 9.62 4.61
N PHE A 170 -14.52 10.02 4.63
CA PHE A 170 -14.94 11.33 4.15
C PHE A 170 -16.15 11.85 4.94
N ASN A 171 -16.03 13.06 5.48
CA ASN A 171 -17.07 13.80 6.20
C ASN A 171 -17.82 12.96 7.26
N GLY A 172 -17.08 12.27 8.14
CA GLY A 172 -17.67 11.50 9.23
C GLY A 172 -18.29 10.16 8.78
N LYS A 173 -18.05 9.74 7.55
CA LYS A 173 -18.47 8.44 7.02
C LYS A 173 -17.28 7.65 6.53
N LEU A 174 -17.39 6.32 6.59
CA LEU A 174 -16.50 5.41 5.89
C LEU A 174 -17.25 4.82 4.70
N PHE A 175 -16.57 4.78 3.57
CA PHE A 175 -17.04 4.11 2.36
C PHE A 175 -16.19 2.86 2.18
N VAL A 176 -16.85 1.70 2.11
CA VAL A 176 -16.17 0.39 2.14
C VAL A 176 -16.62 -0.45 0.95
N THR A 177 -15.68 -0.87 0.09
CA THR A 177 -16.02 -1.76 -1.05
C THR A 177 -16.10 -3.21 -0.59
N ASN A 178 -17.17 -3.91 -0.96
CA ASN A 178 -17.38 -5.32 -0.63
C ASN A 178 -17.19 -6.17 -1.90
N SER A 179 -16.03 -6.80 -2.01
CA SER A 179 -15.61 -7.47 -3.25
C SER A 179 -16.38 -8.76 -3.55
N GLY A 180 -16.94 -9.40 -2.52
CA GLY A 180 -17.39 -10.79 -2.64
C GLY A 180 -16.23 -11.76 -2.91
N TYR A 181 -14.99 -11.36 -2.64
CA TYR A 181 -13.77 -12.11 -2.90
C TYR A 181 -13.70 -12.63 -4.35
N GLY A 182 -14.06 -11.78 -5.32
CA GLY A 182 -14.20 -12.20 -6.71
C GLY A 182 -15.34 -13.21 -6.88
N ASP A 183 -15.10 -14.31 -7.59
CA ASP A 183 -16.12 -15.33 -7.85
C ASP A 183 -16.51 -16.14 -6.60
N PHE A 184 -15.64 -16.20 -5.58
CA PHE A 184 -15.81 -17.12 -4.44
C PHE A 184 -17.06 -16.81 -3.61
N ARG A 185 -17.43 -15.54 -3.46
CA ARG A 185 -18.56 -15.08 -2.64
C ARG A 185 -19.42 -14.06 -3.41
N ALA A 186 -19.37 -14.07 -4.75
CA ALA A 186 -20.10 -13.13 -5.61
C ALA A 186 -21.63 -13.17 -5.44
N ASN A 187 -22.18 -14.33 -5.04
CA ASN A 187 -23.62 -14.54 -4.87
C ASN A 187 -24.12 -14.22 -3.46
N GLU A 188 -23.23 -13.83 -2.54
CA GLU A 188 -23.64 -13.46 -1.19
C GLU A 188 -24.34 -12.10 -1.17
N PRO A 189 -25.30 -11.88 -0.26
CA PRO A 189 -25.93 -10.57 -0.08
C PRO A 189 -24.88 -9.47 0.13
N LYS A 190 -25.05 -8.34 -0.58
CA LYS A 190 -24.15 -7.16 -0.56
C LYS A 190 -22.77 -7.36 -1.20
N ALA A 191 -22.45 -8.52 -1.79
CA ALA A 191 -21.30 -8.60 -2.70
C ALA A 191 -21.46 -7.56 -3.81
N GLY A 192 -20.37 -6.94 -4.28
CA GLY A 192 -20.41 -5.94 -5.34
C GLY A 192 -20.87 -4.53 -4.94
N THR A 193 -21.04 -4.28 -3.64
CA THR A 193 -21.56 -3.00 -3.13
C THR A 193 -20.48 -2.13 -2.49
N LEU A 194 -20.80 -0.85 -2.31
CA LEU A 194 -20.13 0.10 -1.44
C LEU A 194 -20.98 0.30 -0.18
N SER A 195 -20.52 -0.17 0.97
CA SER A 195 -21.14 0.11 2.27
C SER A 195 -20.84 1.55 2.69
N VAL A 196 -21.82 2.22 3.27
CA VAL A 196 -21.68 3.54 3.90
C VAL A 196 -21.84 3.36 5.40
N VAL A 197 -20.75 3.54 6.14
CA VAL A 197 -20.73 3.48 7.60
C VAL A 197 -20.74 4.90 8.16
N ASP A 198 -21.67 5.18 9.06
CA ASP A 198 -21.73 6.47 9.76
C ASP A 198 -20.96 6.39 11.08
N LEU A 199 -19.94 7.23 11.26
CA LEU A 199 -19.06 7.17 12.43
C LEU A 199 -19.72 7.69 13.71
N ASN A 200 -20.81 8.46 13.63
CA ASN A 200 -21.56 8.85 14.82
C ASN A 200 -22.43 7.69 15.32
N LYS A 201 -22.97 6.89 14.39
CA LYS A 201 -23.78 5.70 14.71
C LYS A 201 -22.93 4.45 14.91
N MET A 202 -21.68 4.45 14.46
CA MET A 202 -20.77 3.30 14.43
C MET A 202 -21.42 2.06 13.77
N ALA A 203 -22.12 2.28 12.65
CA ALA A 203 -22.89 1.27 11.94
C ALA A 203 -22.99 1.56 10.44
N GLU A 204 -23.13 0.52 9.62
CA GLU A 204 -23.57 0.64 8.22
C GLU A 204 -24.99 1.25 8.20
N VAL A 205 -25.17 2.32 7.43
CA VAL A 205 -26.45 3.02 7.28
C VAL A 205 -27.08 2.85 5.90
N SER A 206 -26.28 2.49 4.89
CA SER A 206 -26.73 2.16 3.54
C SER A 206 -25.64 1.40 2.79
N ASN A 207 -26.01 0.82 1.65
CA ASN A 207 -25.05 0.31 0.66
C ASN A 207 -25.58 0.61 -0.76
N ILE A 208 -24.66 0.67 -1.71
CA ILE A 208 -24.93 1.03 -3.11
C ILE A 208 -24.26 -0.01 -4.00
N TRP A 209 -24.98 -0.54 -4.98
CA TRP A 209 -24.35 -1.40 -5.99
C TRP A 209 -23.36 -0.61 -6.85
N ILE A 210 -22.13 -1.12 -6.95
CA ILE A 210 -21.06 -0.52 -7.78
C ILE A 210 -20.88 -1.35 -9.05
N GLY A 211 -20.68 -2.63 -8.88
CA GLY A 211 -20.28 -3.56 -9.93
C GLY A 211 -19.70 -4.83 -9.30
N PRO A 212 -19.39 -5.86 -10.10
CA PRO A 212 -18.68 -7.04 -9.59
C PRO A 212 -17.34 -6.65 -8.98
N ASN A 213 -16.93 -7.29 -7.88
CA ASN A 213 -15.58 -7.16 -7.32
C ASN A 213 -15.03 -5.71 -7.23
N PRO A 214 -15.68 -4.81 -6.47
CA PRO A 214 -15.17 -3.45 -6.23
C PRO A 214 -13.92 -3.47 -5.34
N ILE A 215 -12.86 -2.77 -5.74
CA ILE A 215 -11.50 -2.97 -5.19
C ILE A 215 -10.79 -1.72 -4.68
N GLU A 216 -10.98 -0.52 -5.25
CA GLU A 216 -10.28 0.69 -4.80
C GLU A 216 -11.20 1.91 -4.84
N ILE A 217 -11.03 2.81 -3.85
CA ILE A 217 -11.75 4.07 -3.77
C ILE A 217 -10.75 5.22 -3.75
N VAL A 218 -10.98 6.24 -4.57
CA VAL A 218 -10.23 7.50 -4.53
C VAL A 218 -11.20 8.67 -4.47
N ILE A 219 -10.95 9.63 -3.59
CA ILE A 219 -11.83 10.79 -3.39
C ILE A 219 -11.13 12.08 -3.83
N ASP A 220 -11.74 12.79 -4.79
CA ASP A 220 -11.44 14.19 -5.06
C ASP A 220 -12.26 15.07 -4.11
N ARG A 221 -11.62 15.47 -3.01
CA ARG A 221 -12.26 16.29 -1.96
C ARG A 221 -12.61 17.69 -2.46
N LYS A 222 -11.85 18.23 -3.44
CA LYS A 222 -12.07 19.59 -3.96
C LYS A 222 -13.34 19.65 -4.82
N ARG A 223 -13.62 18.57 -5.55
CA ARG A 223 -14.75 18.49 -6.49
C ARG A 223 -15.92 17.67 -5.95
N ASN A 224 -15.79 17.07 -4.76
CA ASN A 224 -16.74 16.11 -4.19
C ASN A 224 -17.05 14.97 -5.17
N LEU A 225 -16.00 14.30 -5.64
CA LEU A 225 -16.13 13.11 -6.51
C LEU A 225 -15.49 11.92 -5.82
N MET A 226 -16.14 10.78 -5.91
CA MET A 226 -15.63 9.50 -5.45
C MET A 226 -15.54 8.56 -6.64
N PHE A 227 -14.33 8.14 -6.96
CA PHE A 227 -14.04 7.14 -7.98
C PHE A 227 -13.93 5.78 -7.30
N VAL A 228 -14.76 4.83 -7.70
CA VAL A 228 -14.75 3.46 -7.20
C VAL A 228 -14.45 2.52 -8.36
N SER A 229 -13.31 1.85 -8.32
CA SER A 229 -12.97 0.84 -9.32
C SER A 229 -13.57 -0.51 -8.97
N TYR A 230 -13.90 -1.27 -10.00
CA TYR A 230 -14.39 -2.63 -9.88
C TYR A 230 -13.84 -3.50 -11.02
N ASN A 231 -13.57 -4.76 -10.71
CA ASN A 231 -13.00 -5.72 -11.66
C ASN A 231 -14.10 -6.59 -12.28
N HIS A 232 -13.85 -7.16 -13.45
CA HIS A 232 -14.71 -8.24 -13.93
C HIS A 232 -14.52 -9.50 -13.08
N LEU A 233 -15.50 -10.41 -13.15
CA LEU A 233 -15.37 -11.75 -12.62
C LEU A 233 -14.89 -12.68 -13.73
N PRO A 234 -13.94 -13.61 -13.49
CA PRO A 234 -13.60 -14.65 -14.45
C PRO A 234 -14.81 -15.42 -15.01
N SER A 235 -15.87 -15.59 -14.22
CA SER A 235 -17.15 -16.17 -14.67
C SER A 235 -17.92 -15.31 -15.70
N PHE A 236 -17.68 -13.99 -15.76
CA PHE A 236 -18.36 -13.04 -16.64
C PHE A 236 -17.43 -12.53 -17.75
N LYS A 237 -17.28 -13.34 -18.80
CA LYS A 237 -16.30 -13.13 -19.89
C LYS A 237 -16.49 -11.84 -20.71
N ASP A 238 -17.69 -11.27 -20.73
CA ASP A 238 -18.01 -10.06 -21.51
C ASP A 238 -17.83 -8.75 -20.70
N SER A 239 -17.46 -8.85 -19.42
CA SER A 239 -17.20 -7.67 -18.58
C SER A 239 -15.70 -7.34 -18.57
N VAL A 240 -15.36 -6.06 -18.63
CA VAL A 240 -13.97 -5.57 -18.57
C VAL A 240 -13.60 -4.90 -17.24
N GLY A 241 -14.55 -4.80 -16.31
CA GLY A 241 -14.43 -3.96 -15.12
C GLY A 241 -14.82 -2.50 -15.40
N GLY A 242 -14.45 -1.59 -14.51
CA GLY A 242 -14.68 -0.16 -14.72
C GLY A 242 -14.48 0.71 -13.49
N ILE A 243 -14.78 1.99 -13.68
CA ILE A 243 -14.71 3.03 -12.66
C ILE A 243 -16.09 3.69 -12.58
N VAL A 244 -16.74 3.58 -11.42
CA VAL A 244 -17.96 4.31 -11.10
C VAL A 244 -17.60 5.63 -10.43
N VAL A 245 -18.27 6.72 -10.81
CA VAL A 245 -18.11 8.02 -10.16
C VAL A 245 -19.38 8.37 -9.40
N LEU A 246 -19.23 8.64 -8.11
CA LEU A 246 -20.31 9.05 -7.22
C LEU A 246 -20.07 10.44 -6.65
N ASN A 247 -21.14 11.13 -6.26
CA ASN A 247 -21.05 12.22 -5.29
C ASN A 247 -20.98 11.61 -3.87
N PRO A 248 -19.93 11.84 -3.07
CA PRO A 248 -19.79 11.21 -1.75
C PRO A 248 -20.73 11.79 -0.67
N ILE A 249 -21.43 12.89 -0.96
CA ILE A 249 -22.40 13.52 -0.05
C ILE A 249 -23.80 13.00 -0.35
N THR A 250 -24.23 13.06 -1.61
CA THR A 250 -25.60 12.66 -2.03
C THR A 250 -25.72 11.19 -2.38
N LEU A 251 -24.58 10.50 -2.60
CA LEU A 251 -24.49 9.12 -3.08
C LEU A 251 -25.03 8.92 -4.51
N GLU A 252 -25.27 10.01 -5.23
CA GLU A 252 -25.71 9.99 -6.61
C GLU A 252 -24.61 9.43 -7.52
N ARG A 253 -24.99 8.54 -8.44
CA ARG A 253 -24.11 8.00 -9.46
C ARG A 253 -24.04 8.96 -10.65
N ILE A 254 -22.87 9.56 -10.84
CA ILE A 254 -22.65 10.63 -11.82
C ILE A 254 -22.22 10.06 -13.17
N ALA A 255 -21.31 9.08 -13.16
CA ALA A 255 -20.74 8.52 -14.38
C ALA A 255 -20.24 7.08 -14.17
N GLU A 256 -19.97 6.40 -15.28
CA GLU A 256 -19.31 5.11 -15.31
C GLU A 256 -18.41 5.01 -16.55
N PHE A 257 -17.20 4.50 -16.36
CA PHE A 257 -16.23 4.24 -17.42
C PHE A 257 -15.91 2.74 -17.44
N LYS A 258 -16.31 2.03 -18.49
CA LYS A 258 -15.97 0.62 -18.68
C LYS A 258 -14.53 0.50 -19.17
N THR A 259 -13.63 0.10 -18.27
CA THR A 259 -12.20 0.00 -18.56
C THR A 259 -11.54 -0.95 -17.55
N PRO A 260 -10.52 -1.72 -17.94
CA PRO A 260 -9.71 -2.44 -16.97
C PRO A 260 -8.97 -1.46 -16.07
N VAL A 261 -9.02 -1.70 -14.76
CA VAL A 261 -8.39 -0.84 -13.76
C VAL A 261 -7.85 -1.70 -12.62
N ARG A 262 -6.57 -1.54 -12.31
CA ARG A 262 -5.90 -2.30 -11.24
C ARG A 262 -5.51 -1.43 -10.05
N SER A 263 -4.96 -0.26 -10.32
CA SER A 263 -4.51 0.71 -9.32
C SER A 263 -4.82 2.11 -9.82
N MET A 264 -5.30 2.97 -8.93
CA MET A 264 -5.67 4.35 -9.22
C MET A 264 -4.87 5.34 -8.36
N HIS A 265 -4.55 6.51 -8.94
CA HIS A 265 -3.91 7.62 -8.25
C HIS A 265 -4.48 8.96 -8.73
N LEU A 266 -5.07 9.73 -7.83
CA LEU A 266 -5.64 11.04 -8.15
C LEU A 266 -4.61 12.14 -7.93
N VAL A 267 -4.51 13.05 -8.90
CA VAL A 267 -3.80 14.31 -8.77
C VAL A 267 -4.81 15.42 -8.52
N ASP A 268 -5.11 15.68 -7.24
CA ASP A 268 -6.18 16.58 -6.77
C ASP A 268 -6.12 17.98 -7.41
N GLU A 269 -4.89 18.51 -7.57
CA GLU A 269 -4.64 19.83 -8.17
C GLU A 269 -5.35 19.97 -9.53
N TYR A 270 -5.26 18.92 -10.36
CA TYR A 270 -5.80 18.89 -11.71
C TYR A 270 -7.13 18.14 -11.84
N GLY A 271 -7.50 17.31 -10.85
CA GLY A 271 -8.66 16.43 -10.95
C GLY A 271 -8.47 15.32 -11.98
N SER A 272 -7.21 14.91 -12.19
CA SER A 272 -6.82 13.88 -13.14
C SER A 272 -6.55 12.57 -12.40
N LEU A 273 -7.25 11.51 -12.78
CA LEU A 273 -7.09 10.18 -12.19
C LEU A 273 -6.21 9.33 -13.10
N PHE A 274 -5.00 9.02 -12.66
CA PHE A 274 -4.13 8.05 -13.32
C PHE A 274 -4.51 6.65 -12.88
N PHE A 275 -4.44 5.69 -13.79
CA PHE A 275 -4.67 4.29 -13.43
C PHE A 275 -3.89 3.32 -14.30
N VAL A 276 -3.62 2.15 -13.75
CA VAL A 276 -3.04 1.00 -14.46
C VAL A 276 -4.16 0.20 -15.08
N GLY A 277 -4.17 0.07 -16.42
CA GLY A 277 -5.00 -0.87 -17.15
C GLY A 277 -4.29 -2.22 -17.35
N GLU A 278 -4.73 -3.03 -18.31
CA GLU A 278 -4.09 -4.34 -18.57
C GLU A 278 -2.62 -4.22 -19.02
N ARG A 279 -2.37 -3.30 -19.96
CA ARG A 279 -1.07 -3.12 -20.64
C ARG A 279 -0.73 -1.65 -20.83
N ASN A 280 -1.28 -0.77 -19.99
CA ASN A 280 -1.08 0.67 -20.11
C ASN A 280 -1.18 1.40 -18.76
N VAL A 281 -0.68 2.63 -18.75
CA VAL A 281 -1.11 3.65 -17.79
C VAL A 281 -1.98 4.63 -18.56
N SER A 282 -3.17 4.88 -18.04
CA SER A 282 -4.15 5.80 -18.60
C SER A 282 -4.45 6.93 -17.62
N ARG A 283 -5.05 8.01 -18.12
CA ARG A 283 -5.47 9.17 -17.34
C ARG A 283 -6.91 9.53 -17.70
N LEU A 284 -7.78 9.52 -16.71
CA LEU A 284 -9.15 10.02 -16.80
C LEU A 284 -9.19 11.51 -16.42
N PHE A 285 -9.69 12.32 -17.34
CA PHE A 285 -10.08 13.70 -17.12
C PHE A 285 -11.59 13.79 -16.91
N PHE A 286 -12.01 13.88 -15.66
CA PHE A 286 -13.44 13.83 -15.35
C PHE A 286 -14.23 15.01 -15.96
N ALA A 287 -13.67 16.23 -15.94
CA ALA A 287 -14.35 17.42 -16.47
C ALA A 287 -14.70 17.32 -17.96
N SER A 288 -13.95 16.54 -18.74
CA SER A 288 -14.19 16.33 -20.17
C SER A 288 -14.67 14.92 -20.51
N ASN A 289 -14.91 14.06 -19.51
CA ASN A 289 -15.27 12.64 -19.68
C ASN A 289 -14.33 11.87 -20.63
N LYS A 290 -13.03 12.20 -20.62
CA LYS A 290 -12.04 11.65 -21.55
C LYS A 290 -11.02 10.78 -20.84
N ILE A 291 -10.74 9.60 -21.41
CA ILE A 291 -9.61 8.76 -21.01
C ILE A 291 -8.53 8.85 -22.08
N ASP A 292 -7.32 9.20 -21.68
CA ASP A 292 -6.14 9.22 -22.52
C ASP A 292 -5.15 8.12 -22.10
N THR A 293 -4.68 7.34 -23.05
CA THR A 293 -3.56 6.42 -22.82
C THR A 293 -2.26 7.22 -22.74
N ILE A 294 -1.56 7.12 -21.61
CA ILE A 294 -0.32 7.87 -21.34
C ILE A 294 0.92 7.05 -21.67
N LEU A 295 0.91 5.77 -21.30
CA LEU A 295 2.00 4.83 -21.57
C LEU A 295 1.42 3.51 -22.05
N VAL A 296 2.06 2.88 -23.03
CA VAL A 296 1.77 1.51 -23.46
C VAL A 296 2.91 0.61 -23.05
N ASN A 297 2.59 -0.48 -22.35
CA ASN A 297 3.54 -1.52 -22.03
C ASN A 297 3.67 -2.46 -23.23
N ASN A 298 4.80 -2.41 -23.92
CA ASN A 298 5.13 -3.30 -25.04
C ASN A 298 5.99 -4.50 -24.63
N ASP A 299 6.49 -4.55 -23.40
CA ASP A 299 7.31 -5.68 -22.91
C ASP A 299 6.40 -6.75 -22.29
N SER A 300 6.36 -7.94 -22.90
CA SER A 300 5.54 -9.06 -22.41
C SER A 300 6.02 -9.64 -21.07
N LYS A 301 7.22 -9.27 -20.62
CA LYS A 301 7.81 -9.69 -19.34
C LYS A 301 7.45 -8.76 -18.18
N GLU A 302 6.83 -7.63 -18.47
CA GLU A 302 6.41 -6.65 -17.47
C GLU A 302 4.94 -6.80 -17.11
N ASN A 303 4.66 -6.69 -15.81
CA ASN A 303 3.32 -6.69 -15.25
C ASN A 303 3.19 -5.47 -14.34
N TRP A 304 2.62 -4.39 -14.87
CA TRP A 304 2.44 -3.16 -14.10
C TRP A 304 1.35 -3.37 -13.05
N TYR A 305 1.68 -3.07 -11.79
CA TYR A 305 0.88 -3.43 -10.63
C TYR A 305 0.31 -2.21 -9.92
N SER A 306 1.11 -1.15 -9.77
CA SER A 306 0.71 0.09 -9.08
C SER A 306 1.17 1.33 -9.83
N VAL A 307 0.49 2.45 -9.61
CA VAL A 307 0.88 3.76 -10.16
C VAL A 307 0.82 4.85 -9.09
N ALA A 308 1.74 5.80 -9.16
CA ALA A 308 1.68 7.08 -8.47
C ALA A 308 2.18 8.22 -9.35
N PHE A 309 1.80 9.45 -9.04
CA PHE A 309 2.25 10.64 -9.75
C PHE A 309 2.95 11.62 -8.81
N ASP A 310 4.25 11.81 -9.01
CA ASP A 310 5.01 12.88 -8.37
C ASP A 310 4.64 14.21 -9.02
N THR A 311 3.80 14.97 -8.33
CA THR A 311 3.26 16.23 -8.82
C THR A 311 4.32 17.33 -8.86
N LYS A 312 5.37 17.28 -8.03
CA LYS A 312 6.42 18.31 -8.01
C LYS A 312 7.37 18.13 -9.20
N ASN A 313 7.81 16.90 -9.44
CA ASN A 313 8.75 16.61 -10.54
C ASN A 313 8.07 16.22 -11.85
N LYS A 314 6.73 16.08 -11.84
CA LYS A 314 5.90 15.62 -12.98
C LYS A 314 6.31 14.23 -13.48
N ASN A 315 6.58 13.32 -12.55
CA ASN A 315 7.00 11.95 -12.87
C ASN A 315 5.88 10.95 -12.57
N ILE A 316 5.71 9.97 -13.46
CA ILE A 316 4.88 8.78 -13.26
C ILE A 316 5.79 7.70 -12.67
N LEU A 317 5.37 7.13 -11.56
CA LEU A 317 6.02 6.00 -10.91
C LEU A 317 5.14 4.76 -11.12
N ILE A 318 5.73 3.67 -11.59
CA ILE A 318 5.01 2.41 -11.87
C ILE A 318 5.69 1.28 -11.12
N GLY A 319 4.97 0.62 -10.22
CA GLY A 319 5.41 -0.63 -9.64
C GLY A 319 5.23 -1.76 -10.66
N ASN A 320 6.33 -2.37 -11.09
CA ASN A 320 6.34 -3.49 -12.02
C ASN A 320 6.59 -4.80 -11.26
N ALA A 321 5.60 -5.68 -11.22
CA ALA A 321 5.67 -7.00 -10.59
C ALA A 321 6.41 -8.05 -11.44
N ARG A 322 6.78 -7.72 -12.68
CA ARG A 322 7.46 -8.62 -13.63
C ARG A 322 6.70 -9.92 -13.86
N ASN A 323 6.99 -10.99 -13.11
CA ASN A 323 6.32 -12.28 -13.23
C ASN A 323 5.62 -12.72 -11.92
N TYR A 324 5.44 -11.79 -10.99
CA TYR A 324 4.84 -11.98 -9.66
C TYR A 324 5.60 -12.87 -8.68
N THR A 325 6.76 -13.41 -9.04
CA THR A 325 7.51 -14.37 -8.22
C THR A 325 8.92 -13.93 -7.89
N ILE A 326 9.50 -13.04 -8.69
CA ILE A 326 10.82 -12.45 -8.47
C ILE A 326 10.71 -10.99 -8.04
N ASP A 327 11.83 -10.44 -7.56
CA ASP A 327 11.97 -9.02 -7.26
C ASP A 327 11.47 -8.15 -8.41
N GLY A 328 10.57 -7.23 -8.06
CA GLY A 328 9.98 -6.29 -8.99
C GLY A 328 10.90 -5.11 -9.29
N GLU A 329 10.36 -4.16 -10.03
CA GLU A 329 11.05 -2.90 -10.33
C GLU A 329 10.11 -1.72 -10.06
N ILE A 330 10.68 -0.57 -9.70
CA ILE A 330 10.03 0.72 -9.85
C ILE A 330 10.49 1.31 -11.18
N LEU A 331 9.55 1.67 -12.06
CA LEU A 331 9.81 2.35 -13.32
C LEU A 331 9.42 3.83 -13.18
N ILE A 332 10.26 4.72 -13.70
CA ILE A 332 10.06 6.17 -13.55
C ILE A 332 10.08 6.82 -14.93
N PHE A 333 9.01 7.54 -15.24
CA PHE A 333 8.86 8.28 -16.48
C PHE A 333 8.56 9.74 -16.19
N SER A 334 9.17 10.68 -16.91
CA SER A 334 8.70 12.07 -16.88
C SER A 334 7.46 12.21 -17.74
N LEU A 335 6.53 13.07 -17.33
CA LEU A 335 5.38 13.48 -18.11
C LEU A 335 5.45 14.99 -18.37
N LYS A 336 5.89 15.37 -19.58
CA LYS A 336 5.95 16.76 -20.02
C LYS A 336 4.85 16.98 -21.05
N GLN A 337 3.83 17.75 -20.66
CA GLN A 337 2.61 17.96 -21.46
C GLN A 337 1.88 16.63 -21.78
N GLN A 338 2.03 16.12 -23.01
CA GLN A 338 1.48 14.83 -23.46
C GLN A 338 2.56 13.78 -23.75
N ASN A 339 3.84 14.14 -23.65
CA ASN A 339 4.93 13.22 -23.96
C ASN A 339 5.50 12.61 -22.70
N THR A 340 5.84 11.32 -22.80
CA THR A 340 6.48 10.56 -21.74
C THR A 340 7.91 10.19 -22.12
N GLU A 341 8.82 10.31 -21.16
CA GLU A 341 10.23 9.96 -21.34
C GLU A 341 10.65 9.03 -20.19
N PHE A 342 11.25 7.88 -20.51
CA PHE A 342 11.82 6.99 -19.49
C PHE A 342 13.02 7.66 -18.83
N LEU A 343 13.02 7.73 -17.50
CA LEU A 343 14.09 8.34 -16.72
C LEU A 343 14.99 7.30 -16.08
N ALA A 344 14.39 6.35 -15.36
CA ALA A 344 15.12 5.41 -14.54
C ALA A 344 14.27 4.18 -14.20
N LYS A 345 14.97 3.13 -13.76
CA LYS A 345 14.36 2.00 -13.06
C LYS A 345 15.26 1.55 -11.91
N GLY A 346 14.66 0.95 -10.89
CA GLY A 346 15.38 0.37 -9.76
C GLY A 346 14.73 -0.90 -9.25
N SER A 347 15.54 -1.84 -8.77
CA SER A 347 15.06 -3.10 -8.20
C SER A 347 14.40 -2.85 -6.84
N VAL A 348 13.25 -3.47 -6.62
CA VAL A 348 12.49 -3.44 -5.35
C VAL A 348 12.15 -4.87 -4.93
N GLY A 349 11.41 -5.06 -3.84
CA GLY A 349 10.92 -6.38 -3.46
C GLY A 349 9.87 -6.97 -4.42
N VAL A 350 9.41 -8.17 -4.12
CA VAL A 350 8.41 -8.88 -4.92
C VAL A 350 7.06 -8.16 -4.85
N ASN A 351 6.40 -7.99 -6.00
CA ASN A 351 5.04 -7.43 -6.10
C ASN A 351 4.89 -5.99 -5.54
N PRO A 352 5.49 -4.95 -6.15
CA PRO A 352 5.33 -3.55 -5.72
C PRO A 352 3.90 -3.04 -5.92
N SER A 353 3.08 -3.20 -4.89
CA SER A 353 1.61 -3.12 -4.94
C SER A 353 1.05 -1.75 -4.57
N LYS A 354 1.82 -0.92 -3.87
CA LYS A 354 1.38 0.44 -3.49
C LYS A 354 2.57 1.39 -3.39
N ILE A 355 2.37 2.61 -3.85
CA ILE A 355 3.37 3.68 -3.82
C ILE A 355 2.74 4.88 -3.11
N VAL A 356 3.41 5.40 -2.08
CA VAL A 356 3.02 6.63 -1.37
C VAL A 356 4.15 7.64 -1.43
N ILE A 357 3.82 8.90 -1.74
CA ILE A 357 4.80 9.98 -1.92
C ILE A 357 4.74 10.91 -0.71
N LYS A 358 5.92 11.26 -0.19
CA LYS A 358 6.12 12.30 0.82
C LYS A 358 6.93 13.44 0.21
N TYR A 359 6.33 14.62 0.20
CA TYR A 359 6.96 15.88 -0.17
C TYR A 359 7.59 16.57 1.04
#